data_AF-A0A6N4UQB7-F1
#
_entry.id   AF-A0A6N4UQB7-F1
#
_cell.length_a   1.000
_cell.length_b   1.000
_cell.length_c   1.000
_cell.angle_alpha   90.00
_cell.angle_beta   90.00
_cell.angle_gamma   90.00
#
_symmetry.space_group_name_H-M   'P 1'
#
loop_
_entity.id
_entity.type
_entity.pdbx_description
1 polymer ?
#
loop_
_entity_poly.entity_id
_entity_poly.type
_entity_poly.pdbx_seq_one_letter_code
_entity_poly.pdbx_strand_id
1 'polypeptide(L)' 'MDRIEQLPQSDWTDQDLLTKDEARERLVEEIARTRARLDEVRAGSGDGAEITLLERRLDAMESTSNEYNDYLAGK' A
#
# COMPACT_ATOMS: atom_id res chain seq x y z
N MET A 1 -6.40 -1.13 34.52
CA MET A 1 -6.97 -0.18 33.56
C MET A 1 -5.81 0.70 33.13
N ASP A 2 -5.10 0.30 32.09
CA ASP A 2 -3.99 1.11 31.57
C ASP A 2 -4.56 2.41 31.03
N ARG A 3 -4.00 3.52 31.53
CA ARG A 3 -4.35 4.86 31.11
C ARG A 3 -3.76 5.07 29.74
N ILE A 4 -4.59 5.20 28.70
CA ILE A 4 -4.11 5.66 27.39
C ILE A 4 -3.62 7.10 27.60
N GLU A 5 -2.31 7.29 27.60
CA GLU A 5 -1.71 8.62 27.61
C GLU A 5 -2.02 9.30 26.29
N GLN A 6 -2.83 10.36 26.34
CA GLN A 6 -3.15 11.17 25.18
C GLN A 6 -1.94 12.03 24.84
N LEU A 7 -1.41 11.88 23.62
CA LEU A 7 -0.31 12.67 23.12
C LEU A 7 -0.72 14.13 22.87
N PRO A 8 0.19 15.10 23.05
CA PRO A 8 0.02 16.48 22.60
C PRO A 8 -0.36 16.57 21.11
N GLN A 9 -1.14 17.57 20.71
CA GLN A 9 -1.65 17.70 19.33
C GLN A 9 -0.55 17.78 18.25
N SER A 10 0.66 18.24 18.57
CA SER A 10 1.81 18.21 17.65
C SER A 10 2.23 16.78 17.32
N ASP A 11 2.31 15.93 18.34
CA ASP A 11 2.76 14.54 18.24
C ASP A 11 1.74 13.67 17.49
N TRP A 12 0.46 14.08 17.44
CA TRP A 12 -0.55 13.47 16.58
C TRP A 12 -0.23 13.60 15.09
N THR A 13 0.39 14.71 14.67
CA THR A 13 0.77 14.88 13.26
C THR A 13 1.91 13.94 12.91
N ASP A 14 2.89 13.80 13.79
CA ASP A 14 4.03 12.91 13.58
C ASP A 14 3.62 11.44 13.67
N GLN A 15 2.68 11.09 14.56
CA GLN A 15 2.09 9.76 14.65
C GLN A 15 1.27 9.40 13.39
N ASP A 16 0.51 10.35 12.85
CA ASP A 16 -0.21 10.17 11.57
C ASP A 16 0.77 9.95 10.40
N LEU A 17 1.89 10.68 10.37
CA LEU A 17 2.95 10.45 9.38
C LEU A 17 3.57 9.05 9.50
N LEU A 18 3.93 8.61 10.71
CA LEU A 18 4.45 7.26 10.95
C LEU A 18 3.45 6.19 10.48
N THR A 19 2.17 6.40 10.75
CA THR A 19 1.10 5.48 10.32
C THR A 19 0.98 5.43 8.79
N LYS A 20 1.13 6.57 8.11
CA LYS A 20 1.13 6.63 6.63
C LYS A 20 2.37 5.99 6.03
N ASP A 21 3.53 6.16 6.63
CA ASP A 21 4.77 5.51 6.21
C ASP A 21 4.67 3.98 6.32
N GLU A 22 4.18 3.47 7.46
CA GLU A 22 3.94 2.05 7.63
C GLU A 22 2.88 1.49 6.67
N ALA A 23 1.80 2.24 6.43
CA ALA A 23 0.77 1.87 5.46
C ALA A 23 1.34 1.80 4.04
N ARG A 24 2.20 2.77 3.67
CA ARG A 24 2.91 2.78 2.39
C ARG A 24 3.84 1.57 2.26
N GLU A 25 4.62 1.24 3.29
CA GLU A 25 5.51 0.07 3.27
C GLU A 25 4.73 -1.23 3.03
N ARG A 26 3.64 -1.43 3.77
CA ARG A 26 2.76 -2.60 3.57
C ARG A 26 2.15 -2.64 2.17
N LEU A 27 1.79 -1.48 1.61
CA LEU A 27 1.27 -1.37 0.25
C LEU A 27 2.33 -1.74 -0.79
N VAL A 28 3.57 -1.27 -0.64
CA VAL A 28 4.69 -1.60 -1.54
C VAL A 28 4.96 -3.10 -1.54
N GLU A 29 4.96 -3.74 -0.37
CA GLU A 29 5.11 -5.20 -0.29
C GLU A 29 3.97 -5.96 -0.97
N GLU A 30 2.72 -5.49 -0.83
CA GLU A 30 1.55 -6.12 -1.46
C GLU A 30 1.56 -5.95 -2.99
N ILE A 31 2.02 -4.80 -3.49
CA ILE A 31 2.28 -4.56 -4.91
C ILE A 31 3.30 -5.58 -5.42
N ALA A 32 4.42 -5.77 -4.71
CA ALA A 32 5.44 -6.74 -5.09
C ALA A 32 4.91 -8.18 -5.14
N ARG A 33 4.14 -8.59 -4.12
CA ARG A 33 3.47 -9.91 -4.09
C ARG A 33 2.50 -10.10 -5.25
N THR A 34 1.71 -9.07 -5.56
CA THR A 34 0.71 -9.13 -6.65
C THR A 34 1.36 -9.18 -8.02
N ARG A 35 2.46 -8.44 -8.24
CA ARG A 35 3.27 -8.54 -9.46
C ARG A 35 3.84 -9.94 -9.64
N ALA A 36 4.45 -10.51 -8.60
CA ALA A 36 4.98 -11.87 -8.66
C ALA A 36 3.89 -12.90 -9.00
N ARG A 37 2.71 -12.77 -8.38
CA ARG A 37 1.56 -13.64 -8.70
C ARG A 37 1.10 -13.48 -10.15
N LEU A 38 1.02 -12.25 -10.66
CA LEU A 38 0.66 -11.99 -12.05
C LEU A 38 1.65 -12.63 -13.02
N ASP A 39 2.95 -12.54 -12.73
CA ASP A 39 4.00 -13.17 -13.53
C ASP A 39 3.89 -14.70 -13.52
N GLU A 40 3.63 -15.32 -12.36
CA GLU A 40 3.37 -16.75 -12.24
C GLU A 40 2.17 -17.20 -13.09
N VAL A 41 1.05 -16.46 -13.00
CA VAL A 41 -0.19 -16.78 -13.74
C VAL A 41 0.03 -16.63 -15.24
N ARG A 42 0.76 -15.60 -15.69
CA ARG A 42 1.12 -15.37 -17.10
C ARG A 42 2.11 -16.41 -17.64
N ALA A 43 3.04 -16.89 -16.82
CA ALA A 43 4.00 -17.91 -17.21
C ALA A 43 3.36 -19.31 -17.32
N GLY A 44 2.28 -19.55 -16.58
CA GLY A 44 1.46 -20.76 -16.70
C GLY A 44 0.37 -20.65 -17.76
N SER A 45 -0.54 -21.64 -17.79
CA SER A 45 -1.79 -21.58 -18.56
C SER A 45 -2.90 -20.89 -17.75
N GLY A 46 -2.58 -19.78 -17.07
CA GLY A 46 -3.50 -19.06 -16.20
C GLY A 46 -4.76 -18.59 -16.93
N ASP A 47 -5.87 -18.51 -16.19
CA ASP A 47 -7.13 -18.00 -16.73
C ASP A 47 -7.02 -16.50 -17.04
N GLY A 48 -7.47 -16.08 -18.22
CA GLY A 48 -7.47 -14.67 -18.63
C GLY A 48 -8.29 -13.79 -17.68
N ALA A 49 -9.31 -14.35 -17.02
CA ALA A 49 -10.06 -13.64 -15.99
C ALA A 49 -9.23 -13.37 -14.73
N GLU A 50 -8.40 -14.31 -14.30
CA GLU A 50 -7.48 -14.13 -13.16
C GLU A 50 -6.43 -13.05 -13.48
N ILE A 51 -5.85 -13.10 -14.68
CA ILE A 51 -4.90 -12.08 -15.16
C ILE A 51 -5.53 -10.68 -15.12
N THR A 52 -6.72 -10.53 -15.71
CA THR A 52 -7.43 -9.23 -15.76
C THR A 52 -7.74 -8.70 -14.36
N LEU A 53 -8.11 -9.58 -13.42
CA LEU A 53 -8.39 -9.20 -12.03
C LEU A 53 -7.12 -8.73 -11.31
N LEU A 54 -6.00 -9.46 -11.50
CA LEU A 54 -4.72 -9.12 -10.90
C LEU A 54 -4.16 -7.81 -11.45
N GLU A 55 -4.26 -7.57 -12.76
CA GLU A 55 -3.89 -6.30 -13.41
C GLU A 55 -4.67 -5.13 -12.82
N ARG A 56 -6.00 -5.23 -12.76
CA ARG A 56 -6.84 -4.17 -12.19
C ARG A 56 -6.51 -3.89 -10.72
N ARG A 57 -6.24 -4.93 -9.94
CA ARG A 57 -5.85 -4.77 -8.53
C ARG A 57 -4.50 -4.08 -8.42
N LEU A 58 -3.54 -4.47 -9.26
CA LEU A 58 -2.22 -3.87 -9.30
C LEU A 58 -2.29 -2.37 -9.63
N ASP A 59 -3.03 -2.01 -10.68
CA ASP A 59 -3.23 -0.61 -11.10
C ASP A 59 -3.81 0.24 -9.95
N ALA A 60 -4.81 -0.29 -9.25
CA ALA A 60 -5.41 0.42 -8.12
C ALA A 60 -4.42 0.64 -6.97
N MET A 61 -3.61 -0.37 -6.62
CA MET A 61 -2.60 -0.25 -5.56
C MET A 61 -1.46 0.69 -5.95
N GLU A 62 -1.02 0.66 -7.21
CA GLU A 62 -0.01 1.58 -7.72
C GLU A 62 -0.50 3.03 -7.72
N SER A 63 -1.76 3.27 -8.06
CA SER A 63 -2.39 4.59 -7.94
C SER A 63 -2.35 5.11 -6.50
N THR A 64 -2.80 4.30 -5.53
CA THR A 64 -2.76 4.67 -4.11
C THR A 64 -1.32 4.88 -3.61
N SER A 65 -0.36 4.08 -4.08
CA SER A 65 1.04 4.26 -3.70
C SER A 65 1.60 5.59 -4.22
N ASN A 66 1.21 6.01 -5.42
CA ASN A 66 1.61 7.30 -5.97
C ASN A 66 1.00 8.46 -5.16
N GLU A 67 -0.26 8.36 -4.75
CA GLU A 67 -0.89 9.36 -3.88
C GLU A 67 -0.15 9.53 -2.54
N TYR A 68 0.33 8.42 -1.94
CA TYR A 68 1.17 8.49 -0.74
C TYR A 68 2.51 9.16 -1.01
N ASN A 69 3.16 8.87 -2.14
CA ASN A 69 4.43 9.50 -2.51
C ASN A 69 4.26 11.02 -2.72
N ASP A 70 3.19 11.44 -3.39
CA ASP A 70 2.88 12.85 -3.61
C ASP A 70 2.62 13.59 -2.29
N TYR A 71 1.87 12.97 -1.37
CA TYR A 71 1.62 13.53 -0.04
C TYR A 71 2.93 13.77 0.74
N LEU A 72 3.90 12.88 0.62
CA LEU A 72 5.18 12.97 1.32
C LEU A 72 6.16 13.92 0.63
N ALA A 73 6.14 14.00 -0.70
CA ALA A 73 6.99 14.91 -1.48
C ALA A 73 6.56 16.38 -1.36
N GLY A 74 5.28 16.63 -1.07
CA GLY A 74 4.72 17.97 -0.85
C GLY A 74 4.87 18.52 0.57
N LYS A 75 5.52 17.79 1.49
CA LYS A 75 5.79 18.18 2.87
C LYS A 75 7.23 18.66 3.04
#